data_AF-A0A3D9CC22-F1
#
_entry.id   AF-A0A3D9CC22-F1
#
_cell.length_a   1.000
_cell.length_b   1.000
_cell.length_c   1.000
_cell.angle_alpha   90.00
_cell.angle_beta   90.00
_cell.angle_gamma   90.00
#
_symmetry.space_group_name_H-M   'P 1'
#
loop_
_entity.id
_entity.type
_entity.pdbx_description
1 polymer ?
#
loop_
_entity_poly.entity_id
_entity_poly.type
_entity_poly.pdbx_seq_one_letter_code
_entity_poly.pdbx_strand_id
1 'polypeptide(L)'
;MRKIVLLPFCFLFIFCSNQIKLNKGKDIDIIFPLKRIDIQSTEVTKEVIKNNTNTTYIIDPLGFYGKSFVLENGKVLDPYSYFKSGYYSRNDRLCHEDLIILEPFQTIHHPIIFDKNNRAVYRYTKPNNYEEVIKSVHNRYNATILGCESYVKDLEARGYKVLEDSIVTKIPLQP
;
A
#
# COMPACT_ATOMS: atom_id res chain seq x y z
N MET A 1 53.40 -29.87 18.03
CA MET A 1 52.65 -28.61 18.21
C MET A 1 51.60 -28.50 17.11
N ARG A 2 50.32 -28.70 17.44
CA ARG A 2 49.21 -28.68 16.49
C ARG A 2 48.68 -27.24 16.38
N LYS A 3 48.83 -26.61 15.20
CA LYS A 3 48.30 -25.27 14.95
C LYS A 3 46.78 -25.36 14.79
N ILE A 4 46.03 -24.81 15.75
CA ILE A 4 44.59 -24.62 15.64
C ILE A 4 44.37 -23.35 14.80
N VAL A 5 43.83 -23.52 13.60
CA VAL A 5 43.39 -22.41 12.76
C VAL A 5 41.96 -22.08 13.19
N LEU A 6 41.78 -20.96 13.89
CA LEU A 6 40.47 -20.40 14.21
C LEU A 6 39.98 -19.62 12.98
N LEU A 7 39.03 -20.22 12.24
CA LEU A 7 38.26 -19.53 11.20
C LEU A 7 37.20 -18.65 11.89
N PRO A 8 37.17 -17.33 11.66
CA PRO A 8 36.12 -16.48 12.20
C PRO A 8 34.81 -16.80 11.47
N PHE A 9 33.87 -17.42 12.17
CA PHE A 9 32.48 -17.54 11.72
C PHE A 9 31.89 -16.12 11.64
N CYS A 10 31.95 -15.51 10.47
CA CYS A 10 31.13 -14.35 10.15
C CYS A 10 29.66 -14.81 10.12
N PHE A 11 28.97 -14.67 11.25
CA PHE A 11 27.52 -14.65 11.28
C PHE A 11 27.06 -13.40 10.50
N LEU A 12 26.92 -13.57 9.19
CA LEU A 12 26.09 -12.69 8.37
C LEU A 12 24.65 -12.89 8.87
N PHE A 13 24.28 -12.11 9.89
CA PHE A 13 22.88 -11.90 10.24
C PHE A 13 22.23 -11.17 9.07
N ILE A 14 21.82 -11.94 8.06
CA ILE A 14 20.87 -11.48 7.06
C ILE A 14 19.57 -11.31 7.85
N PHE A 15 19.36 -10.11 8.40
CA PHE A 15 18.05 -9.70 8.86
C PHE A 15 17.16 -9.72 7.62
N CYS A 16 16.51 -10.85 7.35
CA CYS A 16 15.40 -10.91 6.41
C CYS A 16 14.34 -9.96 6.95
N SER A 17 14.32 -8.73 6.46
CA SER A 17 13.25 -7.78 6.74
C SER A 17 11.95 -8.43 6.29
N ASN A 18 11.01 -8.60 7.21
CA ASN A 18 9.70 -9.18 6.94
C ASN A 18 8.75 -8.21 6.21
N GLN A 19 9.26 -7.05 5.79
CA GLN A 19 8.49 -5.94 5.25
C GLN A 19 8.63 -5.86 3.73
N ILE A 20 7.54 -5.53 3.06
CA ILE A 20 7.48 -5.43 1.60
C ILE A 20 7.30 -3.97 1.22
N LYS A 21 8.26 -3.37 0.50
CA LYS A 21 8.03 -2.07 -0.14
C LYS A 21 7.05 -2.27 -1.30
N LEU A 22 5.93 -1.58 -1.26
CA LEU A 22 4.81 -1.76 -2.20
C LEU A 22 4.90 -0.90 -3.45
N ASN A 23 5.36 0.34 -3.27
CA ASN A 23 5.37 1.37 -4.32
C ASN A 23 6.72 1.44 -5.04
N LYS A 24 6.73 2.02 -6.24
CA LYS A 24 7.95 2.19 -7.05
C LYS A 24 8.66 3.51 -6.79
N GLY A 25 7.95 4.52 -6.28
CA GLY A 25 8.49 5.83 -5.98
C GLY A 25 9.70 5.76 -5.05
N LYS A 26 10.60 6.73 -5.22
CA LYS A 26 11.79 6.90 -4.37
C LYS A 26 11.58 7.95 -3.28
N ASP A 27 10.67 8.90 -3.52
CA ASP A 27 10.47 10.06 -2.66
C ASP A 27 9.66 9.70 -1.42
N ILE A 28 8.67 8.82 -1.59
CA ILE A 28 7.90 8.20 -0.50
C ILE A 28 8.15 6.69 -0.54
N ASP A 29 8.30 6.06 0.62
CA ASP A 29 8.21 4.61 0.76
C ASP A 29 6.86 4.25 1.39
N ILE A 30 6.14 3.31 0.78
CA ILE A 30 4.94 2.67 1.32
C ILE A 30 5.31 1.22 1.59
N ILE A 31 5.35 0.84 2.86
CA ILE A 31 5.86 -0.45 3.30
C ILE A 31 4.76 -1.23 3.99
N PHE A 32 4.49 -2.42 3.47
CA PHE A 32 3.59 -3.39 4.08
C PHE A 32 4.30 -4.12 5.22
N PRO A 33 3.76 -4.12 6.45
CA PRO A 33 4.46 -4.63 7.62
C PRO A 33 4.43 -6.16 7.75
N LEU A 34 3.51 -6.83 7.03
CA LEU A 34 3.29 -8.27 7.12
C LEU A 34 3.88 -9.01 5.92
N LYS A 35 4.12 -10.32 6.06
CA LYS A 35 4.52 -11.19 4.94
C LYS A 35 3.36 -11.62 4.05
N ARG A 36 2.15 -11.59 4.61
CA ARG A 36 0.93 -12.13 4.02
C ARG A 36 -0.28 -11.42 4.59
N ILE A 37 -1.34 -11.38 3.81
CA ILE A 37 -2.65 -10.92 4.25
C ILE A 37 -3.42 -12.10 4.79
N ASP A 38 -3.79 -12.06 6.07
CA ASP A 38 -4.78 -12.98 6.64
C ASP A 38 -6.17 -12.47 6.23
N ILE A 39 -6.83 -13.21 5.33
CA ILE A 39 -8.14 -12.81 4.81
C ILE A 39 -9.27 -12.97 5.83
N GLN A 40 -9.04 -13.68 6.94
CA GLN A 40 -10.00 -13.84 8.04
C GLN A 40 -9.81 -12.77 9.12
N SER A 41 -8.71 -12.03 9.09
CA SER A 41 -8.43 -11.00 10.08
C SER A 41 -9.42 -9.84 9.95
N THR A 42 -9.93 -9.38 11.09
CA THR A 42 -10.71 -8.15 11.21
C THR A 42 -9.84 -6.93 11.51
N GLU A 43 -8.54 -7.12 11.71
CA GLU A 43 -7.62 -6.03 12.02
C GLU A 43 -7.25 -5.24 10.77
N VAL A 44 -7.35 -3.91 10.86
CA VAL A 44 -6.90 -3.01 9.80
C VAL A 44 -5.38 -2.97 9.83
N THR A 45 -4.75 -3.44 8.75
CA THR A 45 -3.30 -3.29 8.59
C THR A 45 -2.95 -1.83 8.37
N LYS A 46 -1.91 -1.36 9.06
CA LYS A 46 -1.37 -0.01 8.89
C LYS A 46 -0.01 -0.08 8.22
N GLU A 47 0.08 0.46 7.02
CA GLU A 47 1.33 0.58 6.28
C GLU A 47 2.24 1.60 6.96
N VAL A 48 3.55 1.39 6.83
CA VAL A 48 4.53 2.44 7.13
C VAL A 48 4.63 3.32 5.90
N ILE A 49 4.34 4.60 6.05
CA ILE A 49 4.49 5.61 5.00
C ILE A 49 5.59 6.55 5.44
N LYS A 50 6.67 6.60 4.65
CA LYS A 50 7.85 7.38 4.97
C LYS A 50 8.18 8.35 3.85
N ASN A 51 8.34 9.62 4.20
CA ASN A 51 8.90 10.62 3.32
C ASN A 51 10.43 10.57 3.40
N ASN A 52 11.10 10.50 2.25
CA ASN A 52 12.55 10.49 2.16
C ASN A 52 13.11 11.82 1.65
N THR A 53 12.27 12.86 1.53
CA THR A 53 12.63 14.14 0.94
C THR A 53 12.30 15.31 1.86
N ASN A 54 12.71 16.51 1.41
CA ASN A 54 12.38 17.78 2.05
C ASN A 54 11.05 18.40 1.58
N THR A 55 10.24 17.68 0.79
CA THR A 55 8.96 18.16 0.26
C THR A 55 7.80 17.62 1.09
N THR A 56 6.82 18.46 1.43
CA THR A 56 5.55 18.01 2.03
C THR A 56 4.65 17.40 0.96
N TYR A 57 4.13 16.19 1.21
CA TYR A 57 3.26 15.48 0.29
C TYR A 57 1.81 15.43 0.75
N ILE A 58 0.90 15.50 -0.22
CA ILE A 58 -0.52 15.22 -0.08
C ILE A 58 -0.74 13.79 -0.59
N ILE A 59 -1.21 12.90 0.27
CA ILE A 59 -1.50 11.51 -0.07
C ILE A 59 -2.96 11.24 0.25
N ASP A 60 -3.72 10.80 -0.74
CA ASP A 60 -5.06 10.27 -0.51
C ASP A 60 -4.95 8.77 -0.22
N PRO A 61 -5.26 8.29 1.00
CA PRO A 61 -5.23 6.85 1.31
C PRO A 61 -6.26 6.04 0.49
N LEU A 62 -7.21 6.72 -0.16
CA LEU A 62 -8.18 6.14 -1.11
C LEU A 62 -7.82 6.41 -2.58
N GLY A 63 -6.70 7.08 -2.84
CA GLY A 63 -6.30 7.61 -4.15
C GLY A 63 -5.59 6.61 -5.05
N PHE A 64 -5.39 5.35 -4.62
CA PHE A 64 -4.87 4.31 -5.50
C PHE A 64 -6.01 3.66 -6.30
N TYR A 65 -5.98 3.86 -7.61
CA TYR A 65 -6.94 3.26 -8.54
C TYR A 65 -6.20 2.38 -9.54
N GLY A 66 -6.73 1.18 -9.80
CA GLY A 66 -6.19 0.34 -10.84
C GLY A 66 -6.90 -1.00 -10.97
N LYS A 67 -6.10 -2.07 -10.90
CA LYS A 67 -6.55 -3.46 -10.99
C LYS A 67 -5.90 -4.27 -9.89
N SER A 68 -6.72 -4.91 -9.07
CA SER A 68 -6.32 -6.02 -8.20
C SER A 68 -7.06 -7.30 -8.57
N PHE A 69 -6.38 -8.44 -8.49
CA PHE A 69 -6.97 -9.76 -8.67
C PHE A 69 -6.20 -10.83 -7.91
N VAL A 70 -6.86 -11.95 -7.62
CA VAL A 70 -6.25 -13.09 -6.90
C VAL A 70 -5.77 -14.15 -7.87
N LEU A 71 -4.60 -14.72 -7.58
CA LEU A 71 -4.10 -15.94 -8.17
C LEU A 71 -4.36 -17.12 -7.23
N GLU A 72 -4.86 -18.24 -7.74
CA GLU A 72 -4.90 -19.54 -7.09
C GLU A 72 -3.90 -20.47 -7.81
N ASN A 73 -2.89 -20.96 -7.08
CA ASN A 73 -1.83 -21.82 -7.63
C ASN A 73 -1.19 -21.25 -8.92
N GLY A 74 -1.05 -19.92 -8.99
CA GLY A 74 -0.47 -19.20 -10.13
C GLY A 74 -1.43 -18.88 -11.28
N LYS A 75 -2.71 -19.28 -11.22
CA LYS A 75 -3.74 -18.96 -12.23
C LYS A 75 -4.71 -17.93 -11.67
N VAL A 76 -5.28 -17.08 -12.52
CA VAL A 76 -6.30 -16.11 -12.07
C VAL A 76 -7.49 -16.87 -11.49
N LEU A 77 -7.86 -16.53 -10.26
CA LEU A 77 -9.05 -17.03 -9.60
C LEU A 77 -10.23 -16.14 -10.00
N ASP A 78 -11.31 -16.73 -10.48
CA ASP A 78 -12.51 -15.96 -10.81
C ASP A 78 -13.26 -15.56 -9.53
N PRO A 79 -13.69 -14.29 -9.40
CA PRO A 79 -14.51 -13.87 -8.27
C PRO A 79 -15.84 -14.62 -8.24
N TYR A 80 -16.24 -15.07 -7.04
CA TYR A 80 -17.57 -15.65 -6.83
C TYR A 80 -18.66 -14.57 -6.87
N SER A 81 -18.35 -13.36 -6.43
CA SER A 81 -19.26 -12.22 -6.48
C SER A 81 -18.50 -10.90 -6.49
N TYR A 82 -19.24 -9.81 -6.69
CA TYR A 82 -18.74 -8.45 -6.57
C TYR A 82 -19.65 -7.65 -5.65
N PHE A 83 -19.07 -6.93 -4.68
CA PHE A 83 -19.86 -6.01 -3.86
C PHE A 83 -20.32 -4.81 -4.69
N LYS A 84 -21.61 -4.47 -4.56
CA LYS A 84 -22.18 -3.25 -5.13
C LYS A 84 -22.16 -2.16 -4.06
N SER A 85 -21.23 -1.22 -4.15
CA SER A 85 -21.26 0.01 -3.37
C SER A 85 -21.42 1.22 -4.28
N GLY A 86 -22.14 2.23 -3.78
CA GLY A 86 -22.22 3.55 -4.41
C GLY A 86 -20.88 4.29 -4.34
N TYR A 87 -20.79 5.40 -5.08
CA TYR A 87 -19.63 6.27 -5.01
C TYR A 87 -19.59 6.98 -3.64
N TYR A 88 -18.45 6.89 -2.95
CA TYR A 88 -18.20 7.65 -1.73
C TYR A 88 -17.64 9.02 -2.12
N SER A 89 -18.49 10.06 -2.07
CA SER A 89 -18.05 11.45 -2.24
C SER A 89 -17.66 12.05 -0.89
N ARG A 90 -16.54 12.78 -0.85
CA ARG A 90 -16.09 13.57 0.29
C ARG A 90 -16.47 15.03 0.10
N ASN A 91 -16.90 15.66 1.18
CA ASN A 91 -16.98 17.12 1.27
C ASN A 91 -15.65 17.66 1.82
N ASP A 92 -15.51 19.00 1.86
CA ASP A 92 -14.27 19.64 2.32
C ASP A 92 -13.83 19.14 3.71
N ARG A 93 -14.77 19.02 4.66
CA ARG A 93 -14.46 18.50 6.01
C ARG A 93 -13.83 17.11 5.96
N LEU A 94 -14.43 16.19 5.19
CA LEU A 94 -13.90 14.84 5.02
C LEU A 94 -12.55 14.86 4.29
N CYS A 95 -12.33 15.78 3.35
CA CYS A 95 -11.03 15.94 2.72
C CYS A 95 -9.94 16.40 3.70
N HIS A 96 -10.27 17.29 4.65
CA HIS A 96 -9.37 17.69 5.73
C HIS A 96 -9.03 16.54 6.69
N GLU A 97 -9.98 15.63 6.93
CA GLU A 97 -9.83 14.50 7.84
C GLU A 97 -9.11 13.30 7.19
N ASP A 98 -9.39 13.04 5.91
CA ASP A 98 -8.96 11.82 5.22
C ASP A 98 -7.61 11.99 4.48
N LEU A 99 -7.28 13.18 3.98
CA LEU A 99 -6.02 13.39 3.27
C LEU A 99 -4.85 13.41 4.24
N ILE A 100 -3.82 12.62 3.92
CA ILE A 100 -2.57 12.59 4.67
C ILE A 100 -1.71 13.76 4.18
N ILE A 101 -1.32 14.63 5.12
CA ILE A 101 -0.25 15.60 4.93
C ILE A 101 1.01 15.00 5.54
N LEU A 102 1.94 14.57 4.67
CA LEU A 102 3.17 13.92 5.08
C LEU A 102 4.34 14.89 4.99
N GLU A 103 4.79 15.33 6.16
CA GLU A 103 5.84 16.33 6.31
C GLU A 103 7.22 15.80 5.88
N PRO A 104 8.20 16.69 5.63
CA PRO A 104 9.57 16.33 5.33
C PRO A 104 10.14 15.30 6.29
N PHE A 105 10.70 14.22 5.74
CA PHE A 105 11.33 13.12 6.50
C PHE A 105 10.42 12.42 7.54
N GLN A 106 9.11 12.70 7.52
CA GLN A 106 8.16 12.10 8.45
C GLN A 106 7.93 10.63 8.13
N THR A 107 7.76 9.83 9.18
CA THR A 107 7.28 8.45 9.08
C THR A 107 6.00 8.31 9.88
N ILE A 108 4.95 7.75 9.28
CA ILE A 108 3.67 7.48 9.93
C ILE A 108 3.24 6.03 9.71
N HIS A 109 2.28 5.58 10.51
CA HIS A 109 1.58 4.32 10.32
C HIS A 109 0.12 4.59 9.98
N HIS A 110 -0.31 4.27 8.76
CA HIS A 110 -1.66 4.60 8.28
C HIS A 110 -2.18 3.54 7.31
N PRO A 111 -3.46 3.16 7.38
CA PRO A 111 -4.05 2.27 6.38
C PRO A 111 -4.14 2.93 5.00
N ILE A 112 -3.83 2.17 3.95
CA ILE A 112 -4.01 2.56 2.55
C ILE A 112 -4.89 1.51 1.84
N ILE A 113 -5.84 1.98 1.03
CA ILE A 113 -6.56 1.10 0.10
C ILE A 113 -5.79 1.05 -1.22
N PHE A 114 -5.12 -0.07 -1.49
CA PHE A 114 -4.23 -0.19 -2.65
C PHE A 114 -4.92 -0.29 -4.01
N ASP A 115 -6.22 -0.63 -4.06
CA ASP A 115 -7.05 -0.47 -5.25
C ASP A 115 -8.50 -0.19 -4.84
N LYS A 116 -8.90 1.08 -4.91
CA LYS A 116 -10.24 1.52 -4.51
C LYS A 116 -11.37 0.91 -5.35
N ASN A 117 -11.05 0.45 -6.57
CA ASN A 117 -12.02 -0.17 -7.47
C ASN A 117 -12.19 -1.68 -7.24
N ASN A 118 -11.32 -2.32 -6.46
CA ASN A 118 -11.44 -3.75 -6.23
C ASN A 118 -12.69 -4.04 -5.38
N ARG A 119 -13.64 -4.74 -5.99
CA ARG A 119 -14.91 -5.16 -5.37
C ARG A 119 -15.08 -6.67 -5.38
N ALA A 120 -14.07 -7.40 -5.84
CA ALA A 120 -14.13 -8.83 -6.04
C ALA A 120 -14.17 -9.57 -4.70
N VAL A 121 -15.02 -10.60 -4.64
CA VAL A 121 -15.13 -11.52 -3.51
C VAL A 121 -14.74 -12.90 -4.00
N TYR A 122 -13.76 -13.50 -3.34
CA TYR A 122 -13.22 -14.79 -3.71
C TYR A 122 -13.64 -15.87 -2.72
N ARG A 123 -13.73 -17.11 -3.20
CA ARG A 123 -13.89 -18.29 -2.35
C ARG A 123 -12.54 -18.99 -2.28
N TYR A 124 -12.02 -19.12 -1.08
CA TYR A 124 -10.74 -19.75 -0.83
C TYR A 124 -10.97 -21.18 -0.35
N THR A 125 -10.27 -22.13 -0.95
CA THR A 125 -10.25 -23.54 -0.60
C THR A 125 -8.85 -23.97 -0.17
N LYS A 126 -8.76 -24.71 0.94
CA LYS A 126 -7.51 -25.36 1.36
C LYS A 126 -7.35 -26.65 0.55
N PRO A 127 -6.12 -27.04 0.14
CA PRO A 127 -4.81 -26.52 0.56
C PRO A 127 -4.14 -25.56 -0.46
N ASN A 128 -4.90 -24.84 -1.30
CA ASN A 128 -4.31 -24.06 -2.39
C ASN A 128 -3.51 -22.85 -1.89
N ASN A 129 -2.56 -22.40 -2.73
CA ASN A 129 -1.77 -21.20 -2.52
C ASN A 129 -2.39 -20.01 -3.22
N TYR A 130 -2.45 -18.86 -2.53
CA TYR A 130 -3.09 -17.66 -3.06
C TYR A 130 -2.17 -16.44 -2.97
N GLU A 131 -2.26 -15.58 -3.98
CA GLU A 131 -1.55 -14.29 -4.04
C GLU A 131 -2.49 -13.22 -4.54
N GLU A 132 -2.52 -12.05 -3.90
CA GLU A 132 -3.15 -10.86 -4.47
C GLU A 132 -2.13 -10.12 -5.33
N VAL A 133 -2.48 -9.90 -6.59
CA VAL A 133 -1.71 -9.09 -7.54
C VAL A 133 -2.32 -7.71 -7.59
N ILE A 134 -1.55 -6.69 -7.22
CA ILE A 134 -2.01 -5.31 -7.17
C ILE A 134 -1.24 -4.48 -8.20
N LYS A 135 -1.97 -3.75 -9.04
CA LYS A 135 -1.45 -2.78 -10.00
C LYS A 135 -2.29 -1.51 -9.95
N SER A 136 -1.82 -0.47 -9.28
CA SER A 136 -2.57 0.77 -9.11
C SER A 136 -1.67 2.00 -9.20
N VAL A 137 -2.32 3.14 -9.44
CA VAL A 137 -1.64 4.44 -9.54
C VAL A 137 -2.30 5.43 -8.59
N HIS A 138 -1.48 6.28 -8.00
CA HIS A 138 -1.89 7.45 -7.24
C HIS A 138 -1.36 8.68 -7.98
N ASN A 139 -2.23 9.65 -8.22
CA ASN A 139 -1.92 10.90 -8.89
C ASN A 139 -2.90 11.98 -8.46
N ARG A 140 -2.66 13.22 -8.88
CA ARG A 140 -3.53 14.36 -8.61
C ARG A 140 -4.99 14.10 -8.95
N TYR A 141 -5.27 13.52 -10.12
CA TYR A 141 -6.64 13.23 -10.53
C TYR A 141 -7.33 12.24 -9.58
N ASN A 142 -6.67 11.14 -9.21
CA ASN A 142 -7.24 10.14 -8.33
C ASN A 142 -7.40 10.66 -6.88
N ALA A 143 -6.50 11.52 -6.42
CA ALA A 143 -6.60 12.15 -5.10
C ALA A 143 -7.80 13.11 -4.99
N THR A 144 -8.23 13.71 -6.11
CA THR A 144 -9.33 14.69 -6.12
C THR A 144 -10.65 14.16 -6.68
N ILE A 145 -10.67 13.00 -7.35
CA ILE A 145 -11.87 12.44 -8.00
C ILE A 145 -13.07 12.28 -7.05
N LEU A 146 -12.81 12.10 -5.74
CA LEU A 146 -13.85 11.96 -4.72
C LEU A 146 -14.27 13.29 -4.08
N GLY A 147 -13.90 14.45 -4.62
CA GLY A 147 -14.40 15.76 -4.19
C GLY A 147 -13.39 16.69 -3.51
N CYS A 148 -12.12 16.29 -3.38
CA CYS A 148 -11.11 17.07 -2.63
C CYS A 148 -10.37 18.14 -3.44
N GLU A 149 -10.89 18.50 -4.61
CA GLU A 149 -10.22 19.42 -5.55
C GLU A 149 -9.90 20.78 -4.93
N SER A 150 -10.84 21.40 -4.19
CA SER A 150 -10.63 22.72 -3.60
C SER A 150 -9.51 22.69 -2.56
N TYR A 151 -9.59 21.75 -1.62
CA TYR A 151 -8.60 21.65 -0.55
C TYR A 151 -7.21 21.28 -1.07
N VAL A 152 -7.12 20.38 -2.06
CA VAL A 152 -5.84 20.05 -2.70
C VAL A 152 -5.22 21.28 -3.38
N LYS A 153 -6.02 22.10 -4.09
CA LYS A 153 -5.51 23.35 -4.69
C LYS A 153 -4.96 24.31 -3.63
N ASP A 154 -5.63 24.44 -2.49
CA ASP A 154 -5.16 25.31 -1.41
C ASP A 154 -3.85 24.83 -0.79
N LEU A 155 -3.62 23.51 -0.75
CA LEU A 155 -2.37 22.91 -0.28
C LEU A 155 -1.25 23.04 -1.33
N GLU A 156 -1.56 22.82 -2.61
CA GLU A 156 -0.62 23.05 -3.73
C GLU A 156 -0.16 24.51 -3.79
N ALA A 157 -1.06 25.47 -3.55
CA ALA A 157 -0.72 26.89 -3.45
C ALA A 157 0.23 27.23 -2.29
N ARG A 158 0.28 26.38 -1.25
CA ARG A 158 1.24 26.45 -0.14
C ARG A 158 2.57 25.74 -0.45
N GLY A 159 2.71 25.16 -1.64
CA GLY A 159 3.91 24.47 -2.09
C GLY A 159 3.92 22.96 -1.82
N TYR A 160 2.81 22.38 -1.35
CA TYR A 160 2.72 20.93 -1.12
C TYR A 160 2.57 20.20 -2.46
N LYS A 161 3.03 18.96 -2.55
CA LYS A 161 2.91 18.16 -3.77
C LYS A 161 1.97 16.99 -3.57
N VAL A 162 1.03 16.79 -4.49
CA VAL A 162 0.30 15.52 -4.53
C VAL A 162 1.26 14.39 -4.89
N LEU A 163 1.15 13.25 -4.21
CA LEU A 163 1.93 12.07 -4.53
C LEU A 163 1.59 11.57 -5.94
N GLU A 164 2.63 11.36 -6.74
CA GLU A 164 2.55 10.76 -8.08
C GLU A 164 3.33 9.43 -8.02
N ASP A 165 2.63 8.31 -7.92
CA ASP A 165 3.27 7.00 -7.70
C ASP A 165 2.43 5.84 -8.22
N SER A 166 3.00 4.64 -8.19
CA SER A 166 2.35 3.40 -8.55
C SER A 166 2.76 2.25 -7.62
N ILE A 167 1.80 1.37 -7.37
CA ILE A 167 2.01 0.10 -6.69
C ILE A 167 1.94 -1.00 -7.74
N VAL A 168 2.96 -1.85 -7.78
CA VAL A 168 2.98 -3.09 -8.58
C VAL A 168 3.60 -4.17 -7.73
N THR A 169 2.75 -4.97 -7.08
CA THR A 169 3.22 -5.98 -6.12
C THR A 169 2.42 -7.26 -6.21
N LYS A 170 2.93 -8.29 -5.54
CA LYS A 170 2.22 -9.53 -5.21
C LYS A 170 2.32 -9.76 -3.72
N ILE A 171 1.18 -9.97 -3.06
CA ILE A 171 1.13 -10.23 -1.62
C ILE A 171 0.54 -11.62 -1.39
N PRO A 172 1.26 -12.54 -0.73
CA PRO A 172 0.70 -13.84 -0.37
C PRO A 172 -0.55 -13.69 0.51
N LEU A 173 -1.55 -14.54 0.28
CA LEU A 173 -2.77 -14.59 1.09
C LEU A 173 -2.78 -15.84 1.97
N GLN A 174 -3.32 -15.71 3.18
CA GLN A 174 -3.55 -16.82 4.10
C GLN A 174 -5.05 -16.97 4.38
N PRO A 175 -5.70 -17.98 3.77
CA PRO A 175 -7.11 -18.31 4.02
C PRO A 175 -7.39 -19.23 5.22
#